data_AF-A0A1H8ME85-F1
#
_entry.id   AF-A0A1H8ME85-F1
#
_cell.length_a   1.000
_cell.length_b   1.000
_cell.length_c   1.000
_cell.angle_alpha   90.00
_cell.angle_beta   90.00
_cell.angle_gamma   90.00
#
_symmetry.space_group_name_H-M   'P 1'
#
loop_
_entity.id
_entity.type
_entity.pdbx_description
1 polymer ?
#
loop_
_entity_poly.entity_id
_entity_poly.type
_entity_poly.pdbx_seq_one_letter_code
_entity_poly.pdbx_strand_id
1 'polypeptide(L)'
;MMLDPFLVEIVGWSAGLTNLCSSVPQLLENLRKPSAAGHQNPLRNALQAGGNLQWFGYGWMIGSSVMCVFALLGFVMASWLLAQVLQAK
;
A
#
# COMPACT_ATOMS: atom_id res chain seq x y z
N MET A 1 3.70 6.72 30.22
CA MET A 1 3.71 5.25 30.14
C MET A 1 4.26 4.89 28.77
N MET A 2 5.45 4.30 28.68
CA MET A 2 5.94 3.79 27.40
C MET A 2 5.20 2.49 27.11
N LEU A 3 4.61 2.38 25.91
CA LEU A 3 4.04 1.12 25.44
C LEU A 3 5.17 0.10 25.28
N ASP A 4 4.86 -1.16 25.60
CA ASP A 4 5.77 -2.28 25.42
C ASP A 4 6.23 -2.36 23.94
N PRO A 5 7.55 -2.33 23.66
CA PRO A 5 8.05 -2.33 22.28
C PRO A 5 7.58 -3.52 21.45
N PHE A 6 7.44 -4.70 22.07
CA PHE A 6 6.98 -5.91 21.40
C PHE A 6 5.51 -5.80 20.98
N LEU A 7 4.65 -5.24 21.85
CA LEU A 7 3.26 -4.94 21.50
C LEU A 7 3.15 -3.94 20.35
N VAL A 8 3.97 -2.90 20.33
CA VAL A 8 4.00 -1.91 19.24
C VAL A 8 4.37 -2.56 17.91
N GLU A 9 5.36 -3.46 17.90
CA GLU A 9 5.73 -4.20 16.69
C GLU A 9 4.60 -5.10 16.18
N ILE A 10 3.95 -5.88 17.05
CA ILE A 10 2.83 -6.76 16.66
C ILE A 10 1.69 -5.95 16.03
N VAL A 11 1.32 -4.83 16.65
CA VAL A 11 0.26 -3.96 16.14
C VAL A 11 0.69 -3.36 14.80
N GLY A 12 1.93 -2.90 14.67
CA GLY A 12 2.47 -2.40 13.41
C GLY A 12 2.41 -3.43 12.28
N TRP A 13 2.83 -4.67 12.56
CA TRP A 13 2.82 -5.76 11.58
C TRP A 13 1.40 -6.14 11.15
N SER A 14 0.49 -6.29 12.12
CA SER A 14 -0.91 -6.65 11.82
C SER A 14 -1.61 -5.54 11.02
N ALA A 15 -1.45 -4.28 11.42
CA ALA A 15 -2.01 -3.14 10.68
C ALA A 15 -1.45 -3.03 9.25
N GLY A 16 -0.13 -3.18 9.09
CA GLY A 16 0.51 -3.17 7.78
C GLY A 16 0.02 -4.30 6.88
N LEU A 17 -0.10 -5.51 7.41
CA LEU A 17 -0.59 -6.67 6.68
C LEU A 17 -2.05 -6.48 6.25
N THR A 18 -2.93 -6.03 7.14
CA THR A 18 -4.33 -5.76 6.82
C THR A 18 -4.48 -4.73 5.70
N ASN A 19 -3.73 -3.62 5.77
CA ASN A 19 -3.78 -2.56 4.75
C ASN A 19 -3.24 -3.03 3.39
N LEU A 20 -2.17 -3.83 3.37
CA LEU A 20 -1.66 -4.40 2.13
C LEU A 20 -2.66 -5.38 1.52
N CYS A 21 -3.17 -6.31 2.34
CA CYS A 21 -4.11 -7.34 1.90
C CYS A 21 -5.45 -6.78 1.43
N SER A 22 -5.91 -5.63 1.96
CA SER A 22 -7.15 -5.01 1.50
C SER A 22 -7.10 -4.55 0.04
N SER A 23 -5.91 -4.41 -0.55
CA SER A 23 -5.72 -4.06 -1.97
C SER A 23 -5.65 -5.28 -2.90
N VAL A 24 -5.45 -6.49 -2.36
CA VAL A 24 -5.30 -7.74 -3.14
C VAL A 24 -6.57 -8.09 -3.94
N PRO A 25 -7.79 -7.99 -3.40
CA PRO A 25 -9.00 -8.27 -4.18
C PRO A 25 -9.10 -7.40 -5.44
N GLN A 26 -8.78 -6.11 -5.33
CA GLN A 26 -8.82 -5.18 -6.46
C GLN A 26 -7.78 -5.55 -7.52
N LEU A 27 -6.57 -5.91 -7.08
CA LEU A 27 -5.50 -6.38 -7.96
C LEU A 27 -5.95 -7.62 -8.76
N LEU A 28 -6.50 -8.62 -8.07
CA LEU A 28 -6.96 -9.87 -8.68
C LEU A 28 -8.15 -9.64 -9.60
N GLU A 29 -9.08 -8.76 -9.24
CA GLU A 29 -10.21 -8.38 -10.10
C GLU A 29 -9.71 -7.74 -11.40
N ASN A 30 -8.79 -6.78 -11.31
CA ASN A 30 -8.22 -6.10 -12.48
C ASN A 30 -7.47 -7.08 -13.40
N LEU A 31 -6.79 -8.10 -12.84
CA LEU A 31 -6.13 -9.14 -13.63
C LEU A 31 -7.13 -10.06 -14.34
N ARG A 32 -8.24 -10.41 -13.68
CA ARG A 32 -9.28 -11.28 -14.24
C ARG A 32 -10.16 -10.57 -15.27
N LYS A 33 -10.42 -9.28 -15.05
CA LYS A 33 -11.32 -8.47 -15.88
C LYS A 33 -10.70 -7.08 -16.12
N PRO A 34 -9.73 -6.94 -17.04
CA PRO A 34 -9.02 -5.69 -17.27
C PRO A 34 -9.92 -4.49 -17.59
N SER A 35 -11.05 -4.72 -18.27
CA SER A 35 -12.04 -3.67 -18.54
C SER A 35 -12.64 -3.04 -17.29
N ALA A 36 -12.68 -3.76 -16.15
CA ALA A 36 -13.13 -3.20 -14.88
C ALA A 36 -12.15 -2.16 -14.32
N ALA A 37 -10.86 -2.27 -14.63
CA ALA A 37 -9.84 -1.32 -14.16
C ALA A 37 -10.05 0.08 -14.76
N GLY A 38 -10.57 0.18 -15.99
CA GLY A 38 -10.83 1.47 -16.66
C GLY A 38 -11.82 2.38 -15.92
N HIS A 39 -12.69 1.81 -15.08
CA HIS A 39 -13.66 2.55 -14.26
C HIS A 39 -13.06 3.14 -12.97
N GLN A 40 -11.83 2.77 -12.61
CA GLN A 40 -11.17 3.27 -11.41
C GLN A 40 -10.57 4.66 -11.64
N ASN A 41 -10.45 5.44 -10.56
CA ASN A 41 -9.83 6.76 -10.61
C ASN A 41 -8.29 6.62 -10.52
N PRO A 42 -7.52 6.93 -11.59
CA PRO A 42 -6.06 6.81 -11.57
C PRO A 42 -5.42 7.75 -10.55
N LEU A 43 -6.03 8.91 -10.28
CA LEU A 43 -5.50 9.87 -9.30
C LEU A 43 -5.45 9.27 -7.89
N ARG A 44 -6.42 8.43 -7.53
CA ARG A 44 -6.41 7.71 -6.25
C ARG A 44 -5.15 6.85 -6.11
N ASN A 45 -4.87 6.01 -7.11
CA ASN A 45 -3.75 5.07 -7.06
C ASN A 45 -2.40 5.83 -7.11
N ALA A 46 -2.32 6.92 -7.87
CA ALA A 46 -1.14 7.79 -7.90
C ALA A 46 -0.87 8.48 -6.55
N LEU A 47 -1.90 9.05 -5.93
CA LEU A 47 -1.78 9.65 -4.60
C LEU A 47 -1.45 8.61 -3.52
N GLN A 48 -2.01 7.40 -3.62
CA GLN A 48 -1.68 6.31 -2.71
C GLN A 48 -0.21 5.86 -2.86
N ALA A 49 0.30 5.77 -4.09
CA ALA A 49 1.72 5.52 -4.32
C ALA A 49 2.60 6.63 -3.72
N GLY A 50 2.27 7.90 -3.98
CA GLY A 50 3.00 9.04 -3.39
C GLY A 50 2.97 9.04 -1.85
N GLY A 51 1.80 8.80 -1.26
CA GLY A 51 1.64 8.71 0.20
C GLY A 51 2.43 7.56 0.81
N ASN A 52 2.49 6.41 0.14
CA ASN A 52 3.33 5.28 0.58
C ASN A 52 4.83 5.61 0.52
N LEU A 53 5.31 6.33 -0.49
CA LEU A 53 6.71 6.82 -0.50
C LEU A 53 6.99 7.78 0.66
N GLN A 54 6.05 8.67 0.98
CA GLN A 54 6.17 9.56 2.14
C GLN A 54 6.22 8.77 3.45
N TRP A 55 5.37 7.76 3.62
CA TRP A 55 5.39 6.86 4.78
C TRP A 55 6.68 6.06 4.88
N PHE A 56 7.26 5.65 3.75
CA PHE A 56 8.57 4.99 3.73
C PHE A 56 9.66 5.93 4.24
N GLY A 57 9.72 7.16 3.72
CA GLY A 57 10.68 8.17 4.17
C GLY A 57 10.51 8.49 5.66
N TYR A 58 9.27 8.58 6.14
CA TYR A 58 8.99 8.77 7.55
C TYR A 58 9.44 7.58 8.40
N GLY A 59 9.09 6.35 8.01
CA GLY A 59 9.54 5.12 8.67
C GLY A 59 11.06 5.05 8.79
N TRP A 60 11.77 5.45 7.73
CA TRP A 60 13.23 5.54 7.71
C TRP A 60 13.77 6.55 8.74
N MET A 61 13.20 7.76 8.80
CA MET A 61 13.62 8.81 9.74
C MET A 61 13.44 8.40 11.20
N ILE A 62 12.40 7.63 11.52
CA ILE A 62 12.13 7.20 12.90
C ILE A 62 12.70 5.81 13.23
N GLY A 63 13.41 5.17 12.29
CA GLY A 63 13.98 3.83 12.48
C GLY A 63 12.95 2.70 12.58
N SER A 64 11.75 2.86 12.03
CA SER A 64 10.70 1.84 12.04
C SER A 64 10.79 0.92 10.81
N SER A 65 11.36 -0.27 11.01
CA SER A 65 11.48 -1.29 9.96
C SER A 65 10.12 -1.72 9.40
N VAL A 66 9.13 -1.92 10.29
CA VAL A 66 7.77 -2.34 9.94
C VAL A 66 7.11 -1.33 8.99
N MET A 67 7.22 -0.04 9.32
CA MET A 67 6.67 1.02 8.46
C MET A 67 7.36 1.06 7.10
N CYS A 68 8.70 0.95 7.06
CA CYS A 68 9.44 0.89 5.81
C CYS A 68 8.98 -0.27 4.93
N VAL A 69 8.85 -1.48 5.49
CA VAL A 69 8.43 -2.67 4.75
C VAL A 69 7.04 -2.48 4.14
N PHE A 70 6.05 -2.12 4.94
CA PHE A 70 4.67 -2.02 4.43
C PHE A 70 4.43 -0.80 3.57
N ALA A 71 5.12 0.31 3.80
CA ALA A 71 5.08 1.47 2.93
C ALA A 71 5.66 1.12 1.54
N LEU A 72 6.78 0.40 1.47
CA LEU A 72 7.35 -0.03 0.20
C LEU A 72 6.44 -1.02 -0.55
N LEU A 73 5.90 -2.02 0.15
CA LEU A 73 4.96 -2.97 -0.45
C LEU A 73 3.67 -2.26 -0.92
N GLY A 74 3.16 -1.32 -0.12
CA GLY A 74 2.01 -0.48 -0.49
C GLY A 74 2.30 0.38 -1.71
N PHE A 75 3.50 0.95 -1.83
CA PHE A 75 3.93 1.71 -3.00
C PHE A 75 3.92 0.84 -4.26
N VAL A 76 4.50 -0.36 -4.20
CA VAL A 76 4.52 -1.32 -5.31
C VAL A 76 3.09 -1.70 -5.72
N MET A 77 2.24 -2.04 -4.75
CA MET A 77 0.84 -2.40 -4.98
C MET A 77 0.07 -1.26 -5.66
N ALA A 78 0.17 -0.04 -5.13
CA ALA A 78 -0.53 1.14 -5.67
C ALA A 78 -0.03 1.50 -7.09
N SER A 79 1.27 1.38 -7.33
CA SER A 79 1.87 1.62 -8.66
C SER A 79 1.41 0.58 -9.68
N TRP A 80 1.28 -0.68 -9.27
CA TRP A 80 0.76 -1.73 -10.14
C TRP A 80 -0.72 -1.51 -10.47
N LEU A 81 -1.55 -1.19 -9.47
CA LEU A 81 -2.95 -0.82 -9.69
C LEU A 81 -3.07 0.39 -10.63
N LEU A 82 -2.23 1.41 -10.46
CA LEU A 82 -2.18 2.55 -11.36
C LEU A 82 -1.88 2.11 -12.80
N ALA A 83 -0.87 1.26 -12.99
CA ALA A 83 -0.53 0.73 -14.32
C ALA A 83 -1.70 -0.01 -14.97
N GLN A 84 -2.44 -0.84 -14.22
CA GLN A 84 -3.63 -1.52 -14.72
C GLN A 84 -4.72 -0.54 -15.16
N VAL A 85 -4.96 0.52 -14.38
CA VAL A 85 -5.96 1.55 -14.73
C VAL A 85 -5.54 2.33 -15.96
N LEU A 86 -4.27 2.69 -16.09
CA LEU A 86 -3.76 3.44 -17.24
C LEU A 86 -3.76 2.62 -18.54
N GLN A 87 -3.54 1.31 -18.46
CA GLN A 87 -3.59 0.41 -19.62
C GLN A 87 -5.02 0.07 -20.08
N ALA A 88 -6.01 0.23 -19.19
CA ALA A 88 -7.41 -0.07 -19.47
C ALA A 88 -8.22 1.14 -19.95
N LYS A 89 -7.59 2.33 -20.04
CA LYS A 89 -8.18 3.56 -20.58
C LYS A 89 -7.68 3.81 -21.99
#